data_AF-U1Y9W0-F1
#
_entry.id   AF-U1Y9W0-F1
#
_cell.length_a   1.000
_cell.length_b   1.000
_cell.length_c   1.000
_cell.angle_alpha   90.00
_cell.angle_beta   90.00
_cell.angle_gamma   90.00
#
_symmetry.space_group_name_H-M   'P 1'
#
loop_
_entity.id
_entity.type
_entity.pdbx_description
1 polymer ?
#
loop_
_entity_poly.entity_id
_entity_poly.type
_entity_poly.pdbx_seq_one_letter_code
_entity_poly.pdbx_strand_id
1 'polypeptide(L)'
;MGVSGRGRGRQLNKREKKPGEAYMQKERKHIYMACEDYDFCWGRDEVKRFREMWEVGESLINISKSLGRHVNEVAILVIDQAEKKKIEMHGSKVFGQAV
;
A
#
# COMPACT_ATOMS: atom_id res chain seq x y z
N MET A 1 -16.55 62.21 -24.62
CA MET A 1 -15.21 61.80 -25.08
C MET A 1 -14.44 61.33 -23.86
N GLY A 2 -13.98 60.09 -23.69
CA GLY A 2 -13.97 58.88 -24.49
C GLY A 2 -13.09 57.87 -23.74
N VAL A 3 -13.47 56.58 -23.79
CA VAL A 3 -12.65 55.34 -23.65
C VAL A 3 -11.80 55.20 -22.37
N SER A 4 -11.46 54.06 -21.78
CA SER A 4 -11.50 52.62 -22.02
C SER A 4 -11.13 52.03 -20.63
N GLY A 5 -11.80 51.04 -20.05
CA GLY A 5 -11.75 49.65 -20.47
C GLY A 5 -10.45 48.96 -20.02
N ARG A 6 -10.63 47.84 -19.29
CA ARG A 6 -9.66 46.75 -18.96
C ARG A 6 -8.80 47.03 -17.72
N GLY A 7 -9.00 46.34 -16.59
CA GLY A 7 -9.07 44.89 -16.46
C GLY A 7 -7.66 44.33 -16.31
N ARG A 8 -7.35 43.76 -15.15
CA ARG A 8 -6.45 42.60 -14.96
C ARG A 8 -6.37 42.28 -13.47
N GLY A 9 -7.26 41.40 -13.04
CA GLY A 9 -6.96 40.57 -11.87
C GLY A 9 -5.63 39.86 -12.12
N ARG A 10 -4.75 39.86 -11.13
CA ARG A 10 -3.64 38.90 -11.11
C ARG A 10 -4.27 37.52 -10.96
N GLN A 11 -4.58 36.87 -12.07
CA GLN A 11 -4.58 35.42 -12.13
C GLN A 11 -3.15 35.00 -11.82
N LEU A 12 -2.91 34.72 -10.54
CA LEU A 12 -1.79 33.89 -10.13
C LEU A 12 -1.97 32.57 -10.88
N ASN A 13 -1.07 32.36 -11.83
CA ASN A 13 -0.98 31.14 -12.61
C ASN A 13 -0.60 30.03 -11.62
N LYS A 14 -1.61 29.44 -10.96
CA LYS A 14 -1.46 28.18 -10.25
C LYS A 14 -1.10 27.19 -11.35
N ARG A 15 0.19 26.94 -11.54
CA ARG A 15 0.66 25.77 -12.26
C ARG A 15 0.08 24.59 -11.49
N GLU A 16 -1.07 24.10 -11.94
CA GLU A 16 -1.62 22.83 -11.52
C GLU A 16 -0.57 21.80 -11.91
N LYS A 17 0.32 21.48 -10.96
CA LYS A 17 1.25 20.38 -11.12
C LYS A 17 0.39 19.16 -11.36
N LYS A 18 0.47 18.57 -12.55
CA LYS A 18 -0.20 17.32 -12.85
C LYS A 18 0.21 16.33 -11.75
N PRO A 19 -0.73 15.60 -11.12
CA PRO A 19 -0.43 14.71 -9.98
C PRO A 19 0.52 13.52 -10.32
N GLY A 20 1.07 13.48 -11.54
CA GLY A 20 1.95 12.45 -12.05
C GLY A 20 3.45 12.71 -11.91
N GLU A 21 3.89 13.97 -11.78
CA GLU A 21 5.31 14.30 -11.97
C GLU A 21 6.11 14.30 -10.67
N ALA A 22 5.45 14.36 -9.52
CA ALA A 22 6.13 14.49 -8.22
C ALA A 22 6.82 13.19 -7.75
N TYR A 23 6.47 12.02 -8.28
CA TYR A 23 6.94 10.71 -7.80
C TYR A 23 8.03 10.04 -8.65
N MET A 24 8.41 10.62 -9.80
CA MET A 24 9.47 10.08 -10.68
C MET A 24 10.81 10.83 -10.52
N GLN A 25 11.16 11.27 -9.31
CA GLN A 25 12.35 12.11 -9.07
C GLN A 25 13.65 11.36 -8.72
N LYS A 26 13.77 10.07 -9.01
CA LYS A 26 15.04 9.35 -8.86
C LYS A 26 15.41 8.67 -10.16
N GLU A 27 16.51 9.12 -10.78
CA GLU A 27 17.23 8.31 -11.77
C GLU A 27 17.74 7.05 -11.07
N ARG A 28 16.94 5.99 -11.10
CA ARG A 28 17.33 4.67 -10.58
C ARG A 28 18.23 4.01 -11.61
N LYS A 29 19.55 4.12 -11.45
CA LYS A 29 20.53 3.33 -12.21
C LYS A 29 20.69 1.97 -11.51
N HIS A 30 20.57 0.86 -12.23
CA HIS A 30 20.63 -0.52 -11.72
C HIS A 30 19.47 -0.86 -10.74
N ILE A 31 18.30 -1.15 -11.31
CA ILE A 31 17.08 -1.44 -10.54
C ILE A 31 17.19 -2.84 -9.92
N TYR A 32 17.17 -2.91 -8.59
CA TYR A 32 16.86 -4.12 -7.85
C TYR A 32 15.37 -4.12 -7.51
N MET A 33 14.68 -5.21 -7.83
CA MET A 33 13.28 -5.42 -7.47
C MET A 33 13.24 -6.39 -6.29
N ALA A 34 12.92 -5.88 -5.10
CA ALA A 34 12.74 -6.75 -3.95
C ALA A 34 11.52 -7.66 -4.16
N CYS A 35 11.60 -8.90 -3.64
CA CYS A 35 10.49 -9.84 -3.60
C CYS A 35 9.96 -10.30 -4.99
N GLU A 36 10.80 -10.27 -6.03
CA GLU A 36 10.39 -10.65 -7.39
C GLU A 36 9.91 -12.10 -7.51
N ASP A 37 10.38 -13.00 -6.64
CA ASP A 37 9.98 -14.41 -6.61
C ASP A 37 8.66 -14.68 -5.84
N TYR A 38 8.05 -13.66 -5.23
CA TYR A 38 6.80 -13.80 -4.47
C TYR A 38 5.58 -13.44 -5.32
N ASP A 39 4.49 -14.18 -5.13
CA ASP A 39 3.19 -13.90 -5.74
C ASP A 39 2.29 -13.12 -4.77
N PHE A 40 2.13 -11.83 -5.06
CA PHE A 40 1.23 -10.94 -4.31
C PHE A 40 -0.17 -10.83 -4.93
N CYS A 41 -0.52 -11.70 -5.88
CA CYS A 41 -1.88 -11.79 -6.41
C CYS A 41 -2.75 -12.66 -5.50
N TRP A 42 -3.81 -12.07 -4.96
CA TRP A 42 -4.73 -12.75 -4.05
C TRP A 42 -6.12 -12.93 -4.66
N GLY A 43 -6.63 -14.15 -4.61
CA GLY A 43 -8.04 -14.41 -4.83
C GLY A 43 -8.90 -13.78 -3.73
N ARG A 44 -10.09 -13.30 -4.08
CA ARG A 44 -11.02 -12.70 -3.10
C ARG A 44 -11.34 -13.63 -1.93
N ASP A 45 -11.44 -14.93 -2.20
CA ASP A 45 -11.69 -15.95 -1.18
C ASP A 45 -10.47 -16.19 -0.29
N GLU A 46 -9.24 -16.12 -0.83
CA GLU A 46 -8.01 -16.18 -0.04
C GLU A 46 -7.94 -15.00 0.93
N VAL A 47 -8.21 -13.77 0.47
CA VAL A 47 -8.20 -12.59 1.35
C VAL A 47 -9.32 -12.68 2.40
N LYS A 48 -10.48 -13.26 2.05
CA LYS A 48 -11.57 -13.47 3.02
C LYS A 48 -11.14 -14.45 4.11
N ARG A 49 -10.62 -15.61 3.73
CA ARG A 49 -10.13 -16.64 4.66
C ARG A 49 -8.97 -16.13 5.53
N PHE A 50 -8.06 -15.36 4.93
CA PHE A 50 -7.01 -14.65 5.65
C PHE A 50 -7.59 -13.79 6.78
N ARG A 51 -8.59 -12.94 6.48
CA ARG A 51 -9.21 -12.07 7.49
C ARG A 51 -9.89 -12.85 8.61
N GLU A 52 -10.63 -13.91 8.28
CA GLU A 52 -11.30 -14.76 9.26
C GLU A 52 -10.28 -15.39 10.22
N MET A 53 -9.17 -15.92 9.69
CA MET A 53 -8.10 -16.47 10.52
C MET A 53 -7.38 -15.38 11.33
N TRP A 54 -7.14 -14.22 10.74
CA TRP A 54 -6.51 -13.10 11.43
C TRP A 54 -7.35 -12.59 12.61
N GLU A 55 -8.67 -12.49 12.43
CA GLU A 55 -9.61 -12.02 13.45
C GLU A 55 -9.61 -12.92 14.69
N VAL A 56 -9.51 -14.25 14.50
CA VAL A 56 -9.39 -15.20 15.62
C VAL A 56 -7.99 -15.24 16.24
N GLY A 57 -7.06 -14.42 15.76
CA GLY A 57 -5.70 -14.29 16.30
C GLY A 57 -4.77 -15.41 15.86
N GLU A 58 -5.00 -16.05 14.71
CA GLU A 58 -4.09 -17.06 14.21
C GLU A 58 -2.71 -16.51 13.83
N SER A 59 -1.69 -17.35 14.00
CA SER A 59 -0.32 -16.98 13.66
C SER A 59 -0.10 -16.93 12.15
N LEU A 60 0.83 -16.07 11.70
CA LEU A 60 1.21 -15.97 10.28
C LEU A 60 1.63 -17.31 9.68
N ILE A 61 2.31 -18.16 10.47
CA ILE A 61 2.76 -19.49 10.05
C ILE A 61 1.57 -20.42 9.83
N ASN A 62 0.55 -20.37 10.68
CA ASN A 62 -0.64 -21.21 10.51
C ASN A 62 -1.50 -20.71 9.34
N ILE A 63 -1.62 -19.39 9.18
CA ILE A 63 -2.28 -18.78 8.03
C ILE A 63 -1.57 -19.16 6.73
N SER A 64 -0.24 -19.09 6.67
CA SER A 64 0.52 -19.44 5.46
C SER A 64 0.34 -20.91 5.08
N LYS A 65 0.41 -21.82 6.05
CA LYS A 65 0.12 -23.26 5.84
C LYS A 65 -1.31 -23.48 5.37
N SER A 66 -2.27 -22.78 5.95
CA SER A 66 -3.70 -22.88 5.63
C SER A 66 -4.01 -22.42 4.21
N LEU A 67 -3.35 -21.36 3.75
CA LEU A 67 -3.50 -20.80 2.39
C LEU A 67 -2.59 -21.47 1.36
N GLY A 68 -1.60 -22.28 1.78
CA GLY A 68 -0.62 -22.88 0.88
C GLY A 68 0.33 -21.84 0.27
N ARG A 69 0.60 -20.75 0.99
CA ARG A 69 1.39 -19.59 0.53
C ARG A 69 2.65 -19.42 1.35
N HIS A 70 3.60 -18.65 0.82
CA HIS A 70 4.82 -18.33 1.56
C HIS A 70 4.50 -17.37 2.72
N VAL A 71 5.17 -17.53 3.87
CA VAL A 71 4.91 -16.69 5.05
C VAL A 71 5.15 -15.19 4.79
N ASN A 72 6.14 -14.86 3.96
CA ASN A 72 6.41 -13.48 3.55
C ASN A 72 5.29 -12.88 2.69
N GLU A 73 4.63 -13.66 1.84
CA GLU A 73 3.46 -13.18 1.07
C GLU A 73 2.34 -12.79 2.04
N VAL A 74 2.05 -13.66 3.00
CA VAL A 74 1.04 -13.41 4.03
C VAL A 74 1.42 -12.19 4.89
N ALA A 75 2.71 -12.03 5.23
CA ALA A 75 3.18 -10.87 5.98
C ALA A 75 2.96 -9.55 5.21
N ILE A 76 3.22 -9.53 3.90
CA ILE A 76 2.93 -8.36 3.06
C ILE A 76 1.41 -8.12 2.98
N LEU A 77 0.60 -9.17 2.89
CA LEU A 77 -0.86 -9.04 2.92
C LEU A 77 -1.38 -8.41 4.22
N VAL A 78 -0.76 -8.71 5.37
CA VAL A 78 -1.10 -8.08 6.66
C VAL A 78 -0.87 -6.58 6.60
N ILE A 79 0.29 -6.15 6.07
CA ILE A 79 0.61 -4.73 5.92
C ILE A 79 -0.44 -4.05 5.05
N ASP A 80 -0.73 -4.60 3.86
CA ASP A 80 -1.73 -4.06 2.94
C ASP A 80 -3.12 -3.96 3.58
N GLN A 81 -3.57 -5.03 4.23
CA GLN A 81 -4.89 -5.09 4.85
C GLN A 81 -5.01 -4.16 6.07
N ALA A 82 -3.92 -3.95 6.82
CA ALA A 82 -3.87 -3.02 7.94
C ALA A 82 -3.89 -1.56 7.47
N GLU A 83 -3.11 -1.21 6.43
CA GLU A 83 -3.15 0.13 5.83
C GLU A 83 -4.54 0.47 5.27
N LYS A 84 -5.24 -0.52 4.72
CA LYS A 84 -6.62 -0.41 4.25
C LYS A 84 -7.67 -0.45 5.36
N LYS A 85 -7.26 -0.56 6.64
CA LYS A 85 -8.13 -0.68 7.82
C LYS A 85 -9.16 -1.82 7.68
N LYS A 86 -8.73 -2.92 7.06
CA LYS A 86 -9.54 -4.15 6.90
C LYS A 86 -9.30 -5.17 8.00
N ILE A 87 -8.22 -4.99 8.75
CA ILE A 87 -7.86 -5.77 9.93
C ILE A 87 -7.29 -4.83 10.98
N GLU A 88 -7.42 -5.20 12.25
CA GLU A 88 -6.72 -4.56 13.35
C GLU A 88 -5.41 -5.31 13.61
N MET A 89 -4.34 -4.58 13.93
CA MET A 89 -3.12 -5.22 14.38
C MET A 89 -3.30 -5.64 15.83
N HIS A 90 -3.33 -6.96 16.08
CA HIS A 90 -3.30 -7.49 17.42
C HIS A 90 -1.97 -7.07 18.07
N GLY A 91 -2.05 -6.18 19.06
CA GLY A 91 -0.89 -5.58 19.70
C GLY A 91 0.17 -6.61 20.08
N SER A 92 1.41 -6.34 19.66
CA SER A 92 2.65 -6.92 20.20
C SER A 92 2.93 -8.42 19.98
N LYS A 93 2.02 -9.20 19.37
CA LYS A 93 2.21 -10.67 19.26
C LYS A 93 2.50 -11.19 17.84
N VAL A 94 2.41 -10.33 16.83
CA VAL A 94 2.55 -10.70 15.41
C VAL A 94 4.01 -10.80 14.95
N PHE A 95 4.88 -9.95 15.48
CA PHE A 95 6.31 -10.03 15.23
C PHE A 95 6.92 -10.84 16.37
N GLY A 96 7.29 -12.08 16.07
CA GLY A 96 7.83 -13.03 17.06
C GLY A 96 8.90 -12.40 17.95
N GLN A 97 8.91 -12.83 19.21
CA GLN A 97 9.97 -12.56 20.18
C GLN A 97 11.33 -12.74 19.49
N ALA A 98 12.12 -11.65 19.46
CA ALA A 98 13.54 -11.74 19.18
C ALA A 98 14.15 -12.66 20.23
N VAL A 99 14.72 -13.79 19.77
CA VAL A 99 15.69 -14.58 20.54
C VAL A 99 17.10 -14.16 20.15
#